data_AF-A0A175Y5S2-F1
#
_entry.id   AF-A0A175Y5S2-F1
#
_cell.length_a   1.000
_cell.length_b   1.000
_cell.length_c   1.000
_cell.angle_alpha   90.00
_cell.angle_beta   90.00
_cell.angle_gamma   90.00
#
_symmetry.space_group_name_H-M   'P 1'
#
loop_
_entity.id
_entity.type
_entity.pdbx_description
1 polymer ?
#
loop_
_entity_poly.entity_id
_entity_poly.type
_entity_poly.pdbx_seq_one_letter_code
_entity_poly.pdbx_strand_id
1 'polypeptide(L)'
;MDHRITHTCGHEQTHFIAGFASQQERKATWLRTTVCGACYRKQRQEENERDAAASQQAVAHLSLAPLNGSERQVSWATTIRAKRIALLRKDQPLDSVETGAALLGIADAKWWIDNRDATDAQLLASAGVAQAPG
;
A
#
# COMPACT_ATOMS: atom_id res chain seq x y z
N MET A 1 28.03 -20.66 -8.43
CA MET A 1 27.73 -21.22 -9.78
C MET A 1 26.30 -20.83 -10.11
N ASP A 2 25.95 -20.75 -11.39
CA ASP A 2 24.58 -20.49 -11.81
C ASP A 2 23.74 -21.77 -11.69
N HIS A 3 22.57 -21.65 -11.09
CA HIS A 3 21.63 -22.74 -10.87
C HIS A 3 20.36 -22.47 -11.69
N ARG A 4 20.00 -23.39 -12.58
CA ARG A 4 18.67 -23.42 -13.22
C ARG A 4 17.67 -24.04 -12.25
N ILE A 5 16.67 -23.26 -11.88
CA ILE A 5 15.62 -23.68 -10.95
C ILE A 5 14.27 -23.56 -11.64
N THR A 6 13.54 -24.67 -11.69
CA THR A 6 12.10 -24.67 -11.98
C THR A 6 11.34 -24.41 -10.69
N HIS A 7 10.57 -23.33 -10.67
CA HIS A 7 9.73 -22.91 -9.54
C HIS A 7 8.39 -23.63 -9.53
N THR A 8 7.61 -23.51 -8.43
CA THR A 8 6.27 -24.12 -8.33
C THR A 8 5.27 -23.61 -9.36
N CYS A 9 5.51 -22.42 -9.90
CA CYS A 9 4.73 -21.85 -11.00
C CYS A 9 5.09 -22.42 -12.39
N GLY A 10 6.03 -23.38 -12.47
CA GLY A 10 6.48 -24.01 -13.72
C GLY A 10 7.52 -23.23 -14.52
N HIS A 11 7.86 -22.01 -14.12
CA HIS A 11 8.86 -21.19 -14.80
C HIS A 11 10.29 -21.54 -14.35
N GLU A 12 11.20 -21.63 -15.32
CA GLU A 12 12.63 -21.76 -15.06
C GLU A 12 13.29 -20.38 -14.89
N GLN A 13 14.13 -20.23 -13.87
CA GLN A 13 14.98 -19.05 -13.68
C GLN A 13 16.42 -19.47 -13.36
N THR A 14 17.37 -18.72 -13.90
CA THR A 14 18.78 -18.83 -13.55
C THR A 14 19.07 -17.98 -12.33
N HIS A 15 19.58 -18.61 -11.26
CA HIS A 15 19.99 -17.94 -10.03
C HIS A 15 21.49 -18.11 -9.82
N PHE A 16 22.19 -17.00 -9.63
CA PHE A 16 23.53 -17.04 -9.07
C PHE A 16 23.42 -17.26 -7.56
N ILE A 17 23.86 -18.41 -7.07
CA ILE A 17 23.83 -18.73 -5.64
C ILE A 17 25.26 -18.72 -5.09
N ALA A 18 25.52 -17.76 -4.20
CA ALA A 18 26.80 -17.62 -3.51
C ALA A 18 26.89 -18.53 -2.26
N GLY A 19 28.12 -18.76 -1.78
CA GLY A 19 28.39 -19.52 -0.56
C GLY A 19 28.88 -20.95 -0.81
N PHE A 20 29.03 -21.74 0.27
CA PHE A 20 29.47 -23.14 0.20
C PHE A 20 28.42 -24.04 -0.47
N ALA A 21 28.84 -25.21 -0.94
CA ALA A 21 27.98 -26.15 -1.67
C ALA A 21 26.67 -26.47 -0.93
N SER A 22 26.74 -26.75 0.37
CA SER A 22 25.56 -27.02 1.21
C SER A 22 24.59 -25.84 1.31
N GLN A 23 25.10 -24.60 1.33
CA GLN A 23 24.27 -23.40 1.30
C GLN A 23 23.60 -23.22 -0.05
N GLN A 24 24.35 -23.46 -1.14
CA GLN A 24 23.84 -23.39 -2.49
C GLN A 24 22.70 -24.39 -2.71
N GLU A 25 22.89 -25.64 -2.29
CA GLU A 25 21.89 -26.70 -2.40
C GLU A 25 20.63 -26.38 -1.57
N ARG A 26 20.80 -25.95 -0.31
CA ARG A 26 19.67 -25.55 0.53
C ARG A 26 18.85 -24.42 -0.11
N LYS A 27 19.52 -23.42 -0.69
CA LYS A 27 18.86 -22.30 -1.37
C LYS A 27 18.17 -22.75 -2.66
N ALA A 28 18.82 -23.59 -3.47
CA ALA A 28 18.25 -24.17 -4.67
C ALA A 28 16.98 -24.98 -4.36
N THR A 29 17.01 -25.82 -3.33
CA THR A 29 15.85 -26.58 -2.87
C THR A 29 14.72 -25.67 -2.39
N TRP A 30 15.02 -24.63 -1.62
CA TRP A 30 14.01 -23.64 -1.23
C TRP A 30 13.41 -22.89 -2.44
N LEU A 31 14.22 -22.50 -3.42
CA LEU A 31 13.71 -21.82 -4.63
C LEU A 31 12.71 -22.70 -5.40
N ARG A 32 12.88 -24.03 -5.41
CA ARG A 32 11.92 -24.96 -6.03
C ARG A 32 10.57 -25.01 -5.31
N THR A 33 10.46 -24.53 -4.06
CA THR A 33 9.20 -24.46 -3.31
C THR A 33 8.52 -23.09 -3.41
N THR A 34 9.15 -22.10 -4.05
CA THR A 34 8.56 -20.77 -4.26
C THR A 34 8.06 -20.58 -5.68
N VAL A 35 7.17 -19.61 -5.88
CA VAL A 35 6.92 -19.02 -7.20
C VAL A 35 8.16 -18.27 -7.69
N CYS A 36 8.27 -18.09 -8.99
CA CYS A 36 9.36 -17.34 -9.60
C CYS A 36 9.22 -15.83 -9.32
N GLY A 37 10.32 -15.07 -9.44
CA GLY A 37 10.32 -13.63 -9.15
C GLY A 37 9.38 -12.82 -10.06
N ALA A 38 9.15 -13.26 -11.30
CA ALA A 38 8.20 -12.62 -12.21
C ALA A 38 6.74 -12.83 -11.75
N CYS A 39 6.38 -14.06 -11.39
CA CYS A 39 5.05 -14.37 -10.85
C CYS A 39 4.79 -13.67 -9.53
N TYR A 40 5.79 -13.62 -8.63
CA TYR A 40 5.66 -12.89 -7.37
C TYR A 40 5.37 -11.41 -7.61
N ARG A 41 6.13 -10.73 -8.49
CA ARG A 41 5.88 -9.32 -8.83
C ARG A 41 4.49 -9.10 -9.42
N LYS A 42 4.05 -9.99 -10.32
CA LYS A 42 2.71 -9.94 -10.91
C LYS A 42 1.62 -10.08 -9.84
N GLN A 43 1.72 -11.09 -8.96
CA GLN A 43 0.77 -11.28 -7.86
C GLN A 43 0.71 -10.07 -6.93
N ARG A 44 1.86 -9.50 -6.56
CA ARG A 44 1.92 -8.29 -5.74
C ARG A 44 1.32 -7.08 -6.44
N GLN A 45 1.52 -6.95 -7.75
CA GLN A 45 0.89 -5.89 -8.53
C GLN A 45 -0.65 -6.05 -8.53
N GLU A 46 -1.16 -7.25 -8.83
CA GLU A 46 -2.59 -7.53 -8.83
C GLU A 46 -3.23 -7.35 -7.44
N GLU A 47 -2.51 -7.70 -6.37
CA GLU A 47 -2.93 -7.42 -4.99
C GLU A 47 -3.00 -5.92 -4.70
N ASN A 48 -1.94 -5.16 -5.05
CA ASN A 48 -1.92 -3.71 -4.87
C ASN A 48 -3.03 -3.01 -5.68
N GLU A 49 -3.30 -3.45 -6.90
CA GLU A 49 -4.36 -2.91 -7.76
C GLU A 49 -5.75 -3.19 -7.16
N ARG A 50 -5.97 -4.42 -6.66
CA ARG A 50 -7.21 -4.78 -5.96
C ARG A 50 -7.40 -3.96 -4.68
N ASP A 51 -6.37 -3.80 -3.87
CA ASP A 51 -6.42 -3.01 -2.63
C ASP A 51 -6.68 -1.52 -2.91
N ALA A 52 -6.08 -0.98 -3.97
CA ALA A 52 -6.32 0.38 -4.42
C ALA A 52 -7.77 0.55 -4.89
N ALA A 53 -8.30 -0.37 -5.71
CA ALA A 53 -9.68 -0.34 -6.17
C ALA A 53 -10.68 -0.45 -5.00
N ALA A 54 -10.44 -1.37 -4.06
CA ALA A 54 -11.27 -1.53 -2.87
C ALA A 54 -11.26 -0.27 -1.98
N SER A 55 -10.09 0.37 -1.82
CA SER A 55 -9.98 1.62 -1.08
C SER A 55 -10.73 2.76 -1.75
N GLN A 56 -10.64 2.89 -3.08
CA GLN A 56 -11.40 3.88 -3.84
C GLN A 56 -12.90 3.65 -3.70
N GLN A 57 -13.36 2.39 -3.80
CA GLN A 57 -14.76 2.05 -3.62
C GLN A 57 -15.26 2.38 -2.21
N ALA A 58 -14.45 2.12 -1.18
CA ALA A 58 -14.82 2.39 0.21
C ALA A 58 -15.00 3.89 0.52
N VAL A 59 -14.44 4.78 -0.31
CA VAL A 59 -14.56 6.24 -0.16
C VAL A 59 -15.43 6.89 -1.24
N ALA A 60 -15.95 6.13 -2.21
CA ALA A 60 -16.66 6.67 -3.37
C ALA A 60 -17.95 7.41 -3.02
N HIS A 61 -18.61 7.05 -1.91
CA HIS A 61 -19.81 7.73 -1.42
C HIS A 61 -19.52 8.94 -0.52
N LEU A 62 -18.25 9.25 -0.27
CA LEU A 62 -17.84 10.39 0.53
C LEU A 62 -17.66 11.63 -0.35
N SER A 63 -18.13 12.78 0.15
CA SER A 63 -17.91 14.08 -0.49
C SER A 63 -16.50 14.58 -0.18
N LEU A 64 -15.52 14.12 -0.97
CA LEU A 64 -14.12 14.55 -0.87
C LEU A 64 -13.88 15.85 -1.63
N ALA A 65 -13.15 16.79 -1.03
CA ALA A 65 -12.70 17.98 -1.75
C ALA A 65 -11.83 17.60 -2.97
N PRO A 66 -11.93 18.30 -4.11
CA PRO A 66 -11.04 18.08 -5.24
C PRO A 66 -9.59 18.39 -4.82
N LEU A 67 -8.64 17.56 -5.27
CA LEU A 67 -7.24 17.75 -4.93
C LEU A 67 -6.58 18.83 -5.80
N ASN A 68 -5.78 19.68 -5.17
CA ASN A 68 -4.98 20.72 -5.79
C ASN A 68 -3.49 20.31 -5.79
N GLY A 69 -2.76 20.65 -6.85
CA GLY A 69 -1.33 20.37 -7.00
C GLY A 69 -0.96 20.03 -8.45
N SER A 70 0.27 19.56 -8.68
CA SER A 70 0.65 19.04 -10.00
C SER A 70 -0.10 17.75 -10.32
N GLU A 71 -0.31 17.45 -11.61
CA GLU A 71 -0.98 16.21 -12.06
C GLU A 71 -0.38 14.95 -11.41
N ARG A 72 0.96 14.88 -11.34
CA ARG A 72 1.67 13.79 -10.69
C ARG A 72 1.37 13.69 -9.19
N GLN A 73 1.31 14.83 -8.49
CA GLN A 73 0.95 14.86 -7.07
C GLN A 73 -0.51 14.46 -6.87
N VAL A 74 -1.43 15.01 -7.66
CA VAL A 74 -2.87 14.70 -7.58
C VAL A 74 -3.12 13.21 -7.81
N SER A 75 -2.51 12.62 -8.82
CA SER A 75 -2.62 11.18 -9.11
C SER A 75 -2.13 10.33 -7.94
N TRP A 76 -0.96 10.64 -7.38
CA TRP A 76 -0.39 9.89 -6.26
C TRP A 76 -1.19 10.08 -4.96
N ALA A 77 -1.53 11.33 -4.64
CA ALA A 77 -2.30 11.70 -3.46
C ALA A 77 -3.72 11.09 -3.48
N THR A 78 -4.33 10.93 -4.66
CA THR A 78 -5.65 10.26 -4.79
C THR A 78 -5.61 8.83 -4.25
N THR A 79 -4.57 8.07 -4.59
CA THR A 79 -4.39 6.70 -4.10
C THR A 79 -4.08 6.67 -2.60
N ILE A 80 -3.20 7.55 -2.13
CA ILE A 80 -2.86 7.65 -0.69
C ILE A 80 -4.10 8.00 0.13
N ARG A 81 -4.84 9.03 -0.28
CA ARG A 81 -6.05 9.52 0.40
C ARG A 81 -7.10 8.44 0.54
N ALA A 82 -7.43 7.75 -0.56
CA ALA A 82 -8.42 6.68 -0.53
C ALA A 82 -8.00 5.56 0.42
N LYS A 83 -6.74 5.13 0.37
CA LYS A 83 -6.21 4.09 1.25
C LYS A 83 -6.26 4.50 2.73
N ARG A 84 -5.81 5.71 3.08
CA ARG A 84 -5.76 6.17 4.47
C ARG A 84 -7.16 6.35 5.05
N ILE A 85 -8.09 6.95 4.30
CA ILE A 85 -9.48 7.09 4.74
C ILE A 85 -10.13 5.71 4.88
N ALA A 86 -9.95 4.80 3.92
CA ALA A 86 -10.53 3.46 4.00
C ALA A 86 -10.03 2.65 5.22
N LEU A 87 -8.74 2.80 5.58
CA LEU A 87 -8.18 2.16 6.78
C LEU A 87 -8.77 2.75 8.07
N LEU A 88 -8.76 4.08 8.20
CA LEU A 88 -9.35 4.76 9.38
C LEU A 88 -10.80 4.35 9.61
N ARG A 89 -11.58 4.16 8.55
CA ARG A 89 -13.00 3.74 8.62
C ARG A 89 -13.20 2.31 9.08
N LYS A 90 -12.23 1.43 8.87
CA LYS A 90 -12.32 0.04 9.34
C LYS A 90 -12.14 -0.04 10.86
N ASP A 91 -11.24 0.79 11.39
CA ASP A 91 -10.85 0.74 12.80
C ASP A 91 -11.68 1.68 13.67
N GLN A 92 -12.25 2.76 13.10
CA GLN A 92 -13.19 3.65 13.78
C GLN A 92 -14.34 4.06 12.86
N PRO A 93 -15.59 4.14 13.37
CA PRO A 93 -16.66 4.81 12.63
C PRO A 93 -16.26 6.28 12.43
N LEU A 94 -16.10 6.72 11.18
CA LEU A 94 -15.83 8.12 10.81
C LEU A 94 -17.11 8.99 10.93
N ASP A 95 -17.88 8.70 11.98
CA ASP A 95 -19.25 9.14 12.23
C ASP A 95 -19.24 10.33 13.20
N SER A 96 -18.11 10.60 13.88
CA SER A 96 -17.91 11.86 14.57
C SER A 96 -17.77 12.96 13.51
N VAL A 97 -18.82 13.77 13.41
CA VAL A 97 -19.03 14.84 12.44
C VAL A 97 -17.80 15.75 12.27
N GLU A 98 -17.03 15.97 13.34
CA GLU A 98 -15.87 16.87 13.35
C GLU A 98 -14.59 16.22 12.79
N THR A 99 -14.32 14.94 13.09
CA THR A 99 -13.12 14.23 12.62
C THR A 99 -13.21 13.91 11.12
N GLY A 100 -14.40 13.49 10.67
CA GLY A 100 -14.64 13.23 9.26
C GLY A 100 -14.57 14.50 8.41
N ALA A 101 -15.23 15.59 8.81
CA ALA A 101 -15.29 16.79 7.99
C ALA A 101 -13.91 17.42 7.72
N ALA A 102 -13.05 17.49 8.75
CA ALA A 102 -11.70 18.06 8.61
C ALA A 102 -10.87 17.26 7.59
N LEU A 103 -10.85 15.93 7.69
CA LEU A 103 -10.06 15.05 6.82
C LEU A 103 -10.59 15.03 5.38
N LEU A 104 -11.92 14.98 5.19
CA LEU A 104 -12.54 14.97 3.85
C LEU A 104 -12.36 16.31 3.11
N GLY A 105 -12.15 17.40 3.85
CA GLY A 105 -11.92 18.75 3.32
C GLY A 105 -10.48 19.03 2.85
N ILE A 106 -9.51 18.15 3.13
CA ILE A 106 -8.10 18.40 2.77
C ILE A 106 -7.91 18.23 1.26
N ALA A 107 -7.80 19.37 0.57
CA ALA A 107 -7.59 19.47 -0.87
C ALA A 107 -6.11 19.46 -1.29
N ASP A 108 -5.15 19.71 -0.39
CA ASP A 108 -3.74 19.78 -0.78
C ASP A 108 -3.15 18.38 -1.03
N ALA A 109 -2.79 18.08 -2.28
CA ALA A 109 -2.15 16.81 -2.64
C ALA A 109 -0.80 16.61 -1.93
N LYS A 110 -0.04 17.67 -1.68
CA LYS A 110 1.24 17.60 -0.97
C LYS A 110 1.05 17.16 0.47
N TRP A 111 0.02 17.64 1.15
CA TRP A 111 -0.29 17.24 2.53
C TRP A 111 -0.49 15.71 2.64
N TRP A 112 -1.27 15.12 1.73
CA TRP A 112 -1.49 13.67 1.70
C TRP A 112 -0.19 12.89 1.45
N ILE A 113 0.67 13.39 0.57
CA ILE A 113 1.97 12.77 0.27
C ILE A 113 2.91 12.85 1.46
N ASP A 114 2.98 13.99 2.14
CA ASP A 114 3.87 14.21 3.27
C ASP A 114 3.43 13.40 4.50
N ASN A 115 2.12 13.19 4.69
CA ASN A 115 1.56 12.41 5.80
C ASN A 115 1.30 10.92 5.47
N ARG A 116 1.75 10.43 4.32
CA ARG A 116 1.41 9.06 3.85
C ARG A 116 1.86 7.94 4.78
N ASP A 117 2.96 8.17 5.50
CA ASP A 117 3.60 7.20 6.41
C ASP A 117 3.26 7.50 7.88
N ALA A 118 2.44 8.53 8.15
CA ALA A 118 2.01 8.89 9.49
C ALA A 118 1.07 7.84 10.08
N THR A 119 1.17 7.60 11.39
CA THR A 119 0.18 6.77 12.11
C THR A 119 -1.20 7.43 12.07
N ASP A 120 -2.24 6.67 12.36
CA ASP A 120 -3.61 7.19 12.35
C ASP A 120 -3.79 8.37 13.31
N ALA A 121 -3.23 8.27 14.52
CA ALA A 121 -3.24 9.37 15.50
C ALA A 121 -2.49 10.63 15.00
N GLN A 122 -1.34 10.45 14.34
CA GLN A 122 -0.57 11.56 13.77
C GLN A 122 -1.33 12.21 12.61
N LEU A 123 -1.94 11.40 11.74
CA LEU A 123 -2.69 11.88 10.59
C LEU A 123 -3.90 12.71 11.02
N LEU A 124 -4.65 12.24 12.02
CA LEU A 124 -5.78 12.98 12.60
C LEU A 124 -5.34 14.28 13.28
N ALA A 125 -4.24 14.25 14.05
CA ALA A 125 -3.69 15.45 14.66
C ALA A 125 -3.23 16.48 13.61
N SER A 126 -2.54 16.03 12.54
CA SER A 126 -2.12 16.87 11.41
C SER A 126 -3.30 17.45 10.62
N ALA A 127 -4.46 16.79 10.66
CA ALA A 127 -5.69 17.28 10.03
C ALA A 127 -6.40 18.35 10.91
N GLY A 128 -5.89 18.65 12.10
CA GLY A 128 -6.50 19.57 13.05
C GLY A 128 -7.62 18.96 13.88
N VAL A 129 -7.74 17.62 13.91
CA VAL A 129 -8.71 16.92 14.76
C VAL A 129 -8.12 16.81 16.16
N ALA A 130 -8.69 17.55 17.11
CA ALA A 130 -8.33 17.42 18.52
C ALA A 130 -8.69 16.02 19.04
N GLN A 131 -7.75 15.33 19.69
CA GLN A 131 -8.06 14.07 20.38
C GLN A 131 -9.08 14.33 21.48
N ALA A 132 -10.21 13.62 21.46
CA ALA A 132 -11.13 13.62 22.59
C ALA A 132 -10.43 13.02 23.82
N PRO A 133 -10.46 13.67 24.99
CA PRO A 133 -9.91 13.07 26.21
C PRO A 133 -10.75 11.85 26.59
N GLY A 134 -10.07 10.73 26.87
CA GLY A 134 -10.67 9.47 27.32
C GLY A 134 -11.17 9.50 28.76
#